data_AF-A0A840TR19-F1
#
_entry.id   AF-A0A840TR19-F1
#
_cell.length_a   1.000
_cell.length_b   1.000
_cell.length_c   1.000
_cell.angle_alpha   90.00
_cell.angle_beta   90.00
_cell.angle_gamma   90.00
#
_symmetry.space_group_name_H-M   'P 1'
#
loop_
_entity.id
_entity.type
_entity.pdbx_description
1 polymer ?
#
loop_
_entity_poly.entity_id
_entity_poly.type
_entity_poly.pdbx_seq_one_letter_code
_entity_poly.pdbx_strand_id
1 'polypeptide(L)'
;MHRKYFLVCILLLPLQACNFSVKVLGRVFDKETGLPLARTTVNLLEGKDIKKTNTNGYFEVSSDTRPFQNPIILITKDGYKPFQLKIKERNGDATSYIVKSESIFIDYEKPVYPDPNNRGTFITGTWIDKWSKEFKTGDTLSIYLAKEDTKTEIEKIRKGIEGKSSALSPVP
;
A
#
# COMPACT_ATOMS: atom_id res chain seq x y z
N MET A 1 -66.19 18.05 7.06
CA MET A 1 -65.79 17.39 5.79
C MET A 1 -64.29 17.54 5.48
N HIS A 2 -63.38 17.51 6.46
CA HIS A 2 -61.93 17.79 6.27
C HIS A 2 -61.03 16.87 7.11
N ARG A 3 -61.00 15.56 6.81
CA ARG A 3 -60.13 14.62 7.54
C ARG A 3 -59.71 13.43 6.68
N LYS A 4 -59.23 13.70 5.46
CA LYS A 4 -58.72 12.63 4.55
C LYS A 4 -57.43 12.96 3.78
N TYR A 5 -56.88 14.17 3.89
CA TYR A 5 -55.71 14.57 3.08
C TYR A 5 -54.39 14.72 3.85
N PHE A 6 -54.38 14.57 5.18
CA PHE A 6 -53.14 14.75 5.96
C PHE A 6 -52.20 13.53 5.95
N LEU A 7 -52.68 12.36 5.51
CA LEU A 7 -51.92 11.10 5.55
C LEU A 7 -51.16 10.78 4.25
N VAL A 8 -51.30 11.63 3.21
CA VAL A 8 -50.69 11.38 1.89
C VAL A 8 -49.30 12.04 1.75
N CYS A 9 -49.00 13.08 2.54
CA CYS A 9 -47.69 13.76 2.45
C CYS A 9 -46.53 13.00 3.12
N ILE A 10 -46.78 12.00 3.96
CA ILE A 10 -45.73 11.19 4.61
C ILE A 10 -45.23 10.05 3.71
N LEU A 11 -46.00 9.67 2.67
CA LEU A 11 -45.63 8.59 1.73
C LEU A 11 -44.83 9.07 0.51
N LEU A 12 -44.54 10.37 0.42
CA LEU A 12 -43.79 11.02 -0.66
C LEU A 12 -42.56 11.76 -0.11
N LEU A 13 -41.90 11.20 0.91
CA LEU A 13 -40.48 11.46 1.10
C LEU A 13 -39.77 10.62 0.04
N PRO A 14 -39.36 11.18 -1.13
CA PRO A 14 -38.48 10.43 -2.00
C PRO A 14 -37.27 10.06 -1.17
N LEU A 15 -36.96 8.77 -1.15
CA LEU A 15 -35.63 8.25 -0.87
C LEU A 15 -34.67 9.04 -1.76
N GLN A 16 -34.20 10.19 -1.28
CA GLN A 16 -33.08 10.89 -1.87
C GLN A 16 -31.88 9.99 -1.58
N ALA A 17 -31.70 8.99 -2.44
CA ALA A 17 -30.50 8.21 -2.51
C ALA A 17 -29.38 9.21 -2.76
N CYS A 18 -28.72 9.62 -1.68
CA CYS A 18 -27.49 10.38 -1.80
C CYS A 18 -26.50 9.44 -2.51
N ASN A 19 -26.14 9.78 -3.75
CA ASN A 19 -25.14 9.04 -4.50
C ASN A 19 -23.78 9.41 -3.92
N PHE A 20 -23.21 8.52 -3.10
CA PHE A 20 -21.88 8.70 -2.55
C PHE A 20 -20.86 8.27 -3.60
N SER A 21 -20.10 9.22 -4.13
CA SER A 21 -18.97 8.92 -5.02
C SER A 21 -17.64 9.15 -4.29
N VAL A 22 -16.71 8.23 -4.48
CA VAL A 22 -15.33 8.38 -4.07
C VAL A 22 -14.50 8.57 -5.32
N LYS A 23 -13.69 9.63 -5.32
CA LYS A 23 -12.63 9.86 -6.32
C LYS A 23 -11.28 9.88 -5.61
N VAL A 24 -10.31 9.16 -6.16
CA VAL A 24 -8.93 9.14 -5.68
C VAL A 24 -7.98 9.47 -6.81
N LEU A 25 -7.10 10.43 -6.54
CA LEU A 25 -6.06 10.91 -7.43
C LEU A 25 -4.70 10.54 -6.86
N GLY A 26 -3.79 10.11 -7.71
CA GLY A 26 -2.44 9.81 -7.26
C GLY A 26 -1.43 9.62 -8.36
N ARG A 27 -0.18 9.41 -7.92
CA ARG A 27 0.97 9.06 -8.75
C ARG A 27 1.70 7.87 -8.16
N VAL A 28 2.24 7.04 -9.03
CA VAL A 28 3.04 5.87 -8.66
C VAL A 28 4.47 6.07 -9.15
N PHE A 29 5.43 5.82 -8.27
CA PHE A 29 6.86 5.98 -8.50
C PHE A 29 7.60 4.68 -8.21
N ASP A 30 8.72 4.49 -8.88
CA ASP A 30 9.71 3.48 -8.52
C ASP A 30 10.43 3.98 -7.25
N LYS A 31 10.46 3.15 -6.21
CA LYS A 31 11.02 3.55 -4.91
C LYS A 31 12.52 3.88 -4.98
N GLU A 32 13.28 3.16 -5.80
CA GLU A 32 14.74 3.29 -5.83
C GLU A 32 15.19 4.48 -6.69
N THR A 33 14.52 4.68 -7.83
CA THR A 33 14.90 5.73 -8.79
C THR A 33 14.10 7.02 -8.64
N GLY A 34 12.95 6.99 -7.95
CA GLY A 34 12.03 8.11 -7.84
C GLY A 34 11.28 8.45 -9.15
N LEU A 35 11.49 7.68 -10.22
CA LEU A 35 10.89 7.93 -11.52
C LEU A 35 9.43 7.46 -11.56
N PRO A 36 8.55 8.14 -12.33
CA PRO A 36 7.16 7.74 -12.46
C PRO A 36 7.00 6.39 -13.14
N LEU A 37 6.05 5.58 -12.65
CA LEU A 37 5.74 4.25 -13.18
C LEU A 37 4.50 4.28 -14.04
N ALA A 38 4.70 4.21 -15.36
CA ALA A 38 3.64 4.08 -16.33
C ALA A 38 3.05 2.67 -16.39
N ARG A 39 1.80 2.56 -16.88
CA ARG A 39 1.06 1.30 -17.09
C ARG A 39 0.91 0.44 -15.84
N THR A 40 1.03 1.05 -14.65
CA THR A 40 0.76 0.41 -13.36
C THR A 40 -0.74 0.23 -13.20
N THR A 41 -1.18 -0.96 -12.83
CA THR A 41 -2.59 -1.24 -12.60
C THR A 41 -3.02 -0.67 -11.26
N VAL A 42 -4.10 0.11 -11.27
CA VAL A 42 -4.72 0.69 -10.08
C VAL A 42 -6.17 0.21 -10.04
N ASN A 43 -6.52 -0.49 -8.97
CA ASN A 43 -7.84 -1.07 -8.77
C ASN A 43 -8.46 -0.49 -7.51
N LEU A 44 -9.62 0.16 -7.66
CA LEU A 44 -10.47 0.53 -6.54
C LEU A 44 -11.44 -0.63 -6.28
N LEU A 45 -11.15 -1.42 -5.24
CA LEU A 45 -11.76 -2.75 -5.06
C LEU A 45 -13.29 -2.69 -4.90
N GLU A 46 -13.82 -1.59 -4.37
CA GLU A 46 -15.26 -1.38 -4.17
C GLU A 46 -16.02 -1.08 -5.47
N GLY A 47 -15.34 -0.53 -6.49
CA GLY A 47 -15.97 0.03 -7.68
C GLY A 47 -15.82 -0.77 -8.96
N LYS A 48 -15.06 -1.87 -8.94
CA LYS A 48 -14.60 -2.58 -10.15
C LYS A 48 -13.86 -1.68 -11.15
N ASP A 49 -13.49 -0.45 -10.77
CA ASP A 49 -12.74 0.45 -11.63
C ASP A 49 -11.28 0.06 -11.60
N ILE A 50 -10.80 -0.41 -12.74
CA ILE A 50 -9.42 -0.81 -12.97
C ILE A 50 -8.85 0.11 -14.03
N LYS A 51 -7.90 0.95 -13.63
CA LYS A 51 -7.19 1.88 -14.50
C LYS A 51 -5.72 1.54 -14.59
N LYS A 52 -5.05 2.13 -15.58
CA LYS A 52 -3.60 2.10 -15.70
C LYS A 52 -3.05 3.52 -15.58
N THR A 53 -1.90 3.66 -14.93
CA THR A 53 -1.22 4.94 -14.87
C THR A 53 -0.75 5.39 -16.26
N ASN A 54 -0.75 6.70 -16.49
CA ASN A 54 -0.17 7.29 -17.70
C ASN A 54 1.37 7.33 -17.65
N THR A 55 2.01 7.95 -18.64
CA THR A 55 3.48 8.08 -18.74
C THR A 55 4.12 8.80 -17.55
N ASN A 56 3.38 9.70 -16.89
CA ASN A 56 3.82 10.43 -15.70
C ASN A 56 3.46 9.69 -14.39
N GLY A 57 3.06 8.42 -14.48
CA GLY A 57 2.68 7.61 -13.33
C GLY A 57 1.37 8.02 -12.68
N TYR A 58 0.61 8.94 -13.27
CA TYR A 58 -0.62 9.47 -12.71
C TYR A 58 -1.82 8.54 -12.96
N PHE A 59 -2.71 8.46 -11.98
CA PHE A 59 -4.01 7.79 -12.08
C PHE A 59 -5.13 8.63 -11.46
N GLU A 60 -6.33 8.36 -11.96
CA GLU A 60 -7.60 8.77 -11.39
C GLU A 60 -8.51 7.56 -11.39
N VAL A 61 -9.00 7.16 -10.21
CA VAL A 61 -10.00 6.10 -10.05
C VAL A 61 -11.18 6.64 -9.28
N SER A 62 -12.37 6.20 -9.65
CA SER A 62 -13.60 6.62 -8.98
C SER A 62 -14.60 5.49 -8.89
N SER A 63 -15.42 5.50 -7.84
CA SER A 63 -16.52 4.57 -7.67
C SER A 63 -17.71 5.27 -7.06
N ASP A 64 -18.89 4.89 -7.53
CA ASP A 64 -20.12 5.07 -6.77
C ASP A 64 -20.11 4.04 -5.65
N THR A 65 -19.92 4.51 -4.43
CA THR A 65 -19.84 3.68 -3.22
C THR A 65 -21.15 3.75 -2.47
N ARG A 66 -21.42 2.74 -1.64
CA ARG A 66 -22.52 2.86 -0.67
C ARG A 66 -22.09 3.81 0.47
N PRO A 67 -23.06 4.46 1.15
CA PRO A 67 -22.76 5.18 2.37
C PRO A 67 -21.93 4.30 3.32
N PHE A 68 -20.92 4.89 3.98
CA PHE A 68 -20.07 4.23 4.99
C PHE A 68 -19.14 3.11 4.49
N GLN A 69 -18.87 3.02 3.18
CA GLN A 69 -17.82 2.15 2.67
C GLN A 69 -16.46 2.85 2.63
N ASN A 70 -15.46 2.19 3.19
CA ASN A 70 -14.08 2.67 3.26
C ASN A 70 -13.30 2.18 2.03
N PRO A 71 -12.89 3.07 1.11
CA PRO A 71 -12.31 2.66 -0.15
C PRO A 71 -10.93 2.00 0.03
N ILE A 72 -10.68 0.95 -0.75
CA ILE A 72 -9.45 0.18 -0.76
C ILE A 72 -8.84 0.25 -2.16
N ILE A 73 -7.64 0.80 -2.21
CA ILE A 73 -6.86 0.92 -3.44
C ILE A 73 -5.83 -0.22 -3.44
N LEU A 74 -5.80 -1.00 -4.52
CA LEU A 74 -4.77 -1.98 -4.81
C LEU A 74 -3.98 -1.54 -6.04
N ILE A 75 -2.66 -1.52 -5.92
CA ILE A 75 -1.74 -1.12 -6.97
C ILE A 75 -0.77 -2.25 -7.26
N THR A 76 -0.70 -2.65 -8.53
CA THR A 76 0.15 -3.74 -9.00
C THR A 76 0.92 -3.38 -10.27
N LYS A 77 2.15 -3.87 -10.36
CA LYS A 77 3.00 -3.75 -11.54
C LYS A 77 3.97 -4.92 -11.55
N ASP A 78 4.16 -5.51 -12.73
CA ASP A 78 5.10 -6.63 -12.90
C ASP A 78 6.52 -6.22 -12.49
N GLY A 79 7.17 -7.08 -11.70
CA GLY A 79 8.50 -6.83 -11.15
C GLY A 79 8.53 -5.92 -9.90
N TYR A 80 7.36 -5.59 -9.34
CA TYR A 80 7.23 -4.76 -8.14
C TYR A 80 6.34 -5.41 -7.08
N LYS A 81 6.68 -5.18 -5.81
CA LYS A 81 5.84 -5.57 -4.68
C LYS A 81 4.53 -4.78 -4.72
N PRO A 82 3.36 -5.42 -4.57
CA PRO A 82 2.08 -4.74 -4.61
C PRO A 82 1.94 -3.75 -3.44
N PHE A 83 1.08 -2.75 -3.62
CA PHE A 83 0.72 -1.79 -2.58
C PHE A 83 -0.79 -1.81 -2.37
N GLN A 84 -1.23 -1.77 -1.11
CA GLN A 84 -2.65 -1.68 -0.78
C GLN A 84 -2.89 -0.67 0.35
N LEU A 85 -3.87 0.20 0.15
CA LEU A 85 -4.23 1.28 1.06
C LEU A 85 -5.74 1.28 1.30
N LYS A 86 -6.15 1.21 2.56
CA LYS A 86 -7.55 1.41 2.97
C LYS A 86 -7.70 2.80 3.57
N ILE A 87 -8.65 3.58 3.07
CA ILE A 87 -8.98 4.93 3.55
C ILE A 87 -10.10 4.78 4.57
N LYS A 88 -9.85 5.07 5.85
CA LYS A 88 -10.79 4.75 6.93
C LYS A 88 -11.80 5.84 7.23
N GLU A 89 -11.31 7.05 7.48
CA GLU A 89 -12.16 8.15 7.96
C GLU A 89 -11.64 9.46 7.37
N ARG A 90 -12.57 10.31 6.92
CA ARG A 90 -12.33 11.73 6.65
C ARG A 90 -13.03 12.51 7.75
N ASN A 91 -12.26 13.07 8.69
CA ASN A 91 -12.79 13.92 9.75
C ASN A 91 -12.25 15.34 9.54
N GLY A 92 -13.07 16.21 8.95
CA GLY A 92 -12.62 17.52 8.48
C GLY A 92 -11.44 17.38 7.50
N ASP A 93 -10.30 17.97 7.86
CA ASP A 93 -9.08 17.97 7.04
C ASP A 93 -8.20 16.72 7.24
N ALA A 94 -8.52 15.86 8.22
CA ALA A 94 -7.73 14.69 8.53
C ALA A 94 -8.30 13.44 7.83
N THR A 95 -7.45 12.76 7.06
CA THR A 95 -7.76 11.44 6.49
C THR A 95 -6.90 10.37 7.14
N SER A 96 -7.51 9.32 7.68
CA SER A 96 -6.80 8.17 8.24
C SER A 96 -6.63 7.05 7.21
N TYR A 97 -5.45 6.45 7.19
CA TYR A 97 -5.05 5.44 6.22
C TYR A 97 -4.55 4.17 6.93
N ILE A 98 -4.83 3.01 6.34
CA ILE A 98 -4.23 1.74 6.72
C ILE A 98 -3.51 1.17 5.50
N VAL A 99 -2.20 1.04 5.61
CA VAL A 99 -1.37 0.37 4.61
C VAL A 99 -1.29 -1.11 4.93
N LYS A 100 -1.45 -1.96 3.92
CA LYS A 100 -1.23 -3.40 4.09
C LYS A 100 0.25 -3.69 4.31
N SER A 101 0.55 -4.44 5.37
CA SER A 101 1.90 -4.87 5.72
C SER A 101 1.88 -6.36 6.01
N GLU A 102 2.73 -7.11 5.32
CA GLU A 102 2.92 -8.55 5.49
C GLU A 102 4.37 -8.85 5.08
N SER A 103 5.00 -9.78 5.80
CA SER A 103 6.37 -10.22 5.53
C SER A 103 6.40 -11.74 5.49
N ILE A 104 7.34 -12.29 4.72
CA ILE A 104 7.59 -13.72 4.61
C ILE A 104 8.98 -14.04 5.16
N PHE A 105 9.11 -15.16 5.85
CA PHE A 105 10.41 -15.66 6.26
C PHE A 105 11.04 -16.44 5.11
N ILE A 106 12.32 -16.19 4.86
CA ILE A 106 13.09 -16.85 3.81
C ILE A 106 14.36 -17.42 4.43
N ASP A 107 14.51 -18.74 4.32
CA ASP A 107 15.73 -19.43 4.69
C ASP A 107 16.87 -19.05 3.74
N TYR A 108 18.04 -18.83 4.32
CA TYR A 108 19.28 -18.70 3.58
C TYR A 108 19.73 -20.07 3.08
N GLU A 109 20.31 -20.12 1.88
CA GLU A 109 20.94 -21.34 1.37
C GLU A 109 22.08 -21.82 2.28
N LYS A 110 22.75 -20.89 2.97
CA LYS A 110 23.78 -21.17 3.97
C LYS A 110 23.57 -20.25 5.17
N PRO A 111 23.75 -20.75 6.41
CA PRO A 111 23.68 -19.91 7.59
C PRO A 111 24.66 -18.74 7.49
N VAL A 112 24.22 -17.58 7.94
CA VAL A 112 25.06 -16.39 8.07
C VAL A 112 25.58 -16.38 9.50
N TYR A 113 26.90 -16.29 9.63
CA TYR A 113 27.58 -16.19 10.92
C TYR A 113 27.89 -14.72 11.15
N PRO A 114 27.20 -14.02 12.07
CA PRO A 114 27.51 -12.64 12.36
C PRO A 114 28.97 -12.53 12.79
N ASP A 115 29.40 -13.35 13.76
CA ASP A 115 30.81 -13.45 14.16
C ASP A 115 31.48 -14.67 13.51
N PRO A 116 32.47 -14.48 12.62
CA PRO A 116 33.14 -15.59 11.95
C PRO A 116 33.95 -16.49 12.89
N ASN A 117 34.32 -16.00 14.08
CA ASN A 117 35.08 -16.75 15.08
C ASN A 117 34.17 -17.53 16.05
N ASN A 118 32.88 -17.20 16.11
CA ASN A 118 31.91 -17.89 16.96
C ASN A 118 30.86 -18.63 16.12
N ARG A 119 31.15 -19.89 15.79
CA ARG A 119 30.20 -20.75 15.04
C ARG A 119 28.96 -21.16 15.84
N GLY A 120 28.89 -20.85 17.13
CA GLY A 120 27.72 -21.08 17.96
C GLY A 120 26.59 -20.08 17.71
N THR A 121 26.88 -18.95 17.05
CA THR A 121 25.88 -17.94 16.70
C THR A 121 25.71 -17.88 15.18
N PHE A 122 24.52 -18.22 14.71
CA PHE A 122 24.19 -18.19 13.28
C PHE A 122 22.75 -17.77 13.07
N ILE A 123 22.49 -17.25 11.88
CA ILE A 123 21.17 -16.85 11.40
C ILE A 123 20.84 -17.72 10.20
N THR A 124 19.70 -18.38 10.22
CA THR A 124 19.28 -19.32 9.16
C THR A 124 18.44 -18.67 8.08
N GLY A 125 17.92 -17.46 8.31
CA GLY A 125 17.05 -16.78 7.34
C GLY A 125 16.71 -15.36 7.76
N THR A 126 15.82 -14.72 6.99
CA THR A 126 15.39 -13.35 7.22
C THR A 126 13.93 -13.13 6.86
N TRP A 127 13.34 -12.07 7.41
CA TRP A 127 12.01 -11.59 7.04
C TRP A 127 12.12 -10.59 5.90
N ILE A 128 11.39 -10.84 4.81
CA ILE A 128 11.29 -9.96 3.65
C ILE A 128 9.87 -9.43 3.52
N ASP A 129 9.74 -8.13 3.28
CA ASP A 129 8.44 -7.52 3.06
C ASP A 129 7.82 -8.00 1.74
N LYS A 130 6.56 -8.41 1.79
CA LYS A 130 5.79 -8.83 0.60
C LYS A 130 5.07 -7.65 -0.07
N TRP A 131 4.86 -6.57 0.67
CA TRP A 131 4.13 -5.39 0.21
C TRP A 131 5.03 -4.16 0.20
N SER A 132 4.84 -3.31 -0.80
CA SER A 132 5.30 -1.92 -0.75
C SER A 132 4.50 -1.19 0.33
N LYS A 133 5.16 -0.33 1.11
CA LYS A 133 4.55 0.37 2.26
C LYS A 133 4.65 1.88 2.20
N GLU A 134 5.49 2.39 1.32
CA GLU A 134 5.86 3.81 1.32
C GLU A 134 4.91 4.63 0.48
N PHE A 135 4.37 5.68 1.09
CA PHE A 135 3.49 6.64 0.45
C PHE A 135 3.57 8.00 1.14
N LYS A 136 3.15 9.04 0.43
CA LYS A 136 3.01 10.41 0.93
C LYS A 136 1.64 10.95 0.55
N THR A 137 1.10 11.80 1.40
CA THR A 137 -0.18 12.48 1.20
C THR A 137 0.05 13.98 1.04
N GLY A 138 -0.73 14.61 0.17
CA GLY A 138 -0.78 16.04 -0.11
C GLY A 138 -1.99 16.29 -0.99
N ASP A 139 -1.86 17.15 -2.01
CA ASP A 139 -2.93 17.36 -3.00
C ASP A 139 -3.33 16.07 -3.74
N THR A 140 -2.38 15.15 -3.88
CA THR A 140 -2.60 13.81 -4.45
C THR A 140 -1.82 12.76 -3.67
N LEU A 141 -2.24 11.50 -3.78
CA LEU A 141 -1.52 10.38 -3.18
C LEU A 141 -0.25 10.06 -3.98
N SER A 142 0.91 10.03 -3.33
CA SER A 142 2.17 9.59 -3.96
C SER A 142 2.57 8.22 -3.40
N ILE A 143 2.61 7.18 -4.23
CA ILE A 143 2.94 5.80 -3.84
C ILE A 143 4.28 5.40 -4.42
N TYR A 144 5.11 4.72 -3.63
CA TYR A 144 6.44 4.27 -4.04
C TYR A 144 6.48 2.73 -4.02
N LEU A 145 6.56 2.13 -5.21
CA LEU A 145 6.64 0.68 -5.34
C LEU A 145 8.09 0.21 -5.24
N ALA A 146 8.36 -0.68 -4.29
CA ALA A 146 9.62 -1.39 -4.20
C ALA A 146 9.66 -2.51 -5.25
N LYS A 147 10.83 -2.76 -5.84
CA LYS A 147 11.04 -3.88 -6.76
C LYS A 147 10.86 -5.21 -6.03
N GLU A 148 10.33 -6.19 -6.74
CA GLU A 148 10.27 -7.58 -6.29
C GLU A 148 11.58 -8.28 -6.68
N ASP A 149 12.65 -7.99 -5.93
CA ASP A 149 13.97 -8.62 -6.10
C ASP A 149 14.46 -9.19 -4.78
N THR A 150 13.87 -10.33 -4.42
CA THR A 150 14.14 -11.05 -3.18
C THR A 150 15.61 -11.44 -3.05
N LYS A 151 16.29 -11.79 -4.14
CA LYS A 151 17.69 -12.21 -4.12
C LYS A 151 18.60 -11.04 -3.73
N THR A 152 18.43 -9.90 -4.38
CA THR A 152 19.21 -8.70 -4.07
C THR A 152 18.93 -8.20 -2.65
N GLU A 153 17.69 -8.29 -2.18
CA GLU A 153 17.31 -7.89 -0.82
C GLU A 153 17.96 -8.79 0.25
N ILE A 154 17.93 -10.11 0.06
CA ILE A 154 18.60 -11.10 0.93
C ILE A 154 20.10 -10.84 0.97
N GLU A 155 20.75 -10.66 -0.19
CA GLU A 155 22.19 -10.41 -0.25
C GLU A 155 22.58 -9.10 0.44
N LYS A 156 21.76 -8.05 0.32
CA LYS A 156 21.96 -6.78 1.02
C LYS A 156 21.86 -6.96 2.54
N ILE A 157 20.86 -7.71 3.02
CA ILE A 157 20.69 -8.01 4.45
C ILE A 157 21.86 -8.83 4.97
N ARG A 158 22.24 -9.88 4.25
CA ARG A 158 23.37 -10.75 4.59
C ARG A 158 24.67 -9.96 4.75
N LYS A 159 25.04 -9.16 3.74
CA LYS A 159 26.23 -8.30 3.81
C LYS A 159 26.18 -7.30 4.97
N GLY A 160 24.98 -6.80 5.30
CA GLY A 160 24.77 -5.93 6.44
C GLY A 160 25.01 -6.61 7.80
N ILE A 161 24.72 -7.91 7.91
CA ILE A 161 24.99 -8.71 9.11
C ILE A 161 26.50 -8.96 9.24
N GLU A 162 27.14 -9.42 8.18
CA GLU A 162 28.58 -9.73 8.14
C GLU A 162 29.43 -8.47 8.39
N GLY A 163 29.08 -7.32 7.78
CA GLY A 163 29.83 -6.07 7.92
C GLY A 163 29.66 -5.35 9.27
N LYS A 164 28.57 -5.60 10.01
CA LYS A 164 28.38 -5.03 11.36
C LYS A 164 29.23 -5.73 12.41
N SER A 165 29.58 -7.00 12.23
CA SER A 165 30.47 -7.70 13.15
C SER A 165 31.93 -7.26 13.02
N SER A 166 32.40 -6.94 11.81
CA SER A 166 33.77 -6.44 11.60
C SER A 166 34.04 -5.07 12.21
N ALA A 167 32.99 -4.29 12.54
CA ALA A 167 33.12 -2.97 13.18
C ALA A 167 33.17 -3.04 14.72
N LEU A 168 33.00 -4.23 15.30
CA LEU A 168 32.96 -4.48 16.75
C LEU A 168 34.19 -5.25 17.25
N SER A 169 35.30 -5.24 16.51
CA SER A 169 36.56 -5.78 17.02
C SER A 169 36.95 -5.07 18.33
N PRO A 170 37.29 -5.82 19.39
CA PRO A 170 37.66 -5.22 20.67
C PRO A 170 38.92 -4.37 20.49
N VAL A 171 38.88 -3.15 21.02
CA VAL A 171 40.10 -2.36 21.26
C VAL A 171 40.99 -3.21 22.17
N PRO A 172 42.27 -3.43 21.81
CA PRO A 172 43.19 -4.30 22.55
C PRO A 172 43.44 -3.83 23.98
#